data_AF-A0A939I6I5-F1
#
_entry.id   AF-A0A939I6I5-F1
#
_cell.length_a   1.000
_cell.length_b   1.000
_cell.length_c   1.000
_cell.angle_alpha   90.00
_cell.angle_beta   90.00
_cell.angle_gamma   90.00
#
_symmetry.space_group_name_H-M   'P 1'
#
loop_
_entity.id
_entity.type
_entity.pdbx_description
1 polymer ?
#
loop_
_entity_poly.entity_id
_entity_poly.type
_entity_poly.pdbx_seq_one_letter_code
_entity_poly.pdbx_strand_id
1 'polypeptide(L)'
;MHDGGDYRRLAERTADPEVLRRLARAEYPFVWHAIAANPATPAEVLAVLSTRSHSTWNDNRLLQLLAAHPALTGEALDGLVDLVAVRLRAQDRPYAAVLELARRPEVAVERLNWLGHQPGASTWLRRGITRALAARPDR
;
A
#
# COMPACT_ATOMS: atom_id res chain seq x y z
N MET A 1 -12.78 17.59 22.16
CA MET A 1 -13.01 16.87 20.89
C MET A 1 -11.66 16.76 20.23
N HIS A 2 -11.10 15.56 20.09
CA HIS A 2 -9.92 15.41 19.23
C HIS A 2 -10.40 15.57 17.79
N ASP A 3 -9.85 16.56 17.10
CA ASP A 3 -10.13 16.73 15.67
C ASP A 3 -9.35 15.68 14.86
N GLY A 4 -9.71 15.50 13.58
CA GLY A 4 -8.98 14.56 12.74
C GLY A 4 -7.48 14.86 12.64
N GLY A 5 -7.08 16.14 12.75
CA GLY A 5 -5.69 16.57 12.77
C GLY A 5 -4.92 16.07 13.99
N ASP A 6 -5.55 16.03 15.17
CA ASP A 6 -4.98 15.44 16.38
C ASP A 6 -4.74 13.93 16.19
N TYR A 7 -5.69 13.22 15.58
CA TYR A 7 -5.53 11.80 15.25
C TYR A 7 -4.40 11.55 14.26
N ARG A 8 -4.22 12.44 13.27
CA ARG A 8 -3.10 12.37 12.35
C ARG A 8 -1.76 12.53 13.08
N ARG A 9 -1.62 13.58 13.89
CA ARG A 9 -0.39 13.83 14.67
C ARG A 9 -0.08 12.67 15.63
N LEU A 10 -1.12 12.10 16.23
CA LEU A 10 -0.96 10.94 17.11
C LEU A 10 -0.48 9.73 16.33
N ALA A 11 -1.07 9.45 15.16
CA ALA A 11 -0.65 8.36 14.28
C ALA A 11 0.79 8.51 13.80
N GLU A 12 1.27 9.72 13.54
CA GLU A 12 2.65 9.99 13.10
C GLU A 12 3.69 9.75 14.21
N ARG A 13 3.32 9.95 15.48
CA ARG A 13 4.27 9.99 16.60
C ARG A 13 4.22 8.76 17.51
N THR A 14 3.10 8.05 17.52
CA THR A 14 2.93 6.89 18.40
C THR A 14 3.68 5.69 17.85
N ALA A 15 4.28 4.90 18.74
CA ALA A 15 4.79 3.57 18.41
C ALA A 15 3.90 2.46 19.01
N ASP A 16 2.80 2.82 19.67
CA ASP A 16 1.89 1.87 20.32
C ASP A 16 0.93 1.23 19.30
N PRO A 17 1.03 -0.10 19.07
CA PRO A 17 0.15 -0.84 18.18
C PRO A 17 -1.35 -0.68 18.50
N GLU A 18 -1.72 -0.61 19.77
CA GLU A 18 -3.13 -0.54 20.18
C GLU A 18 -3.71 0.84 19.89
N VAL A 19 -2.92 1.90 20.08
CA VAL A 19 -3.30 3.25 19.68
C VAL A 19 -3.48 3.31 18.16
N LEU A 20 -2.55 2.77 17.38
CA LEU A 20 -2.66 2.73 15.90
C LEU A 20 -3.87 1.93 15.44
N ARG A 21 -4.15 0.78 16.07
CA ARG A 21 -5.33 -0.05 15.80
C ARG A 21 -6.63 0.70 16.09
N ARG A 22 -6.68 1.48 17.17
CA ARG A 22 -7.84 2.34 17.49
C ARG A 22 -8.00 3.46 16.46
N LEU A 23 -6.90 4.12 16.08
CA LEU A 23 -6.91 5.19 15.07
C LEU A 23 -7.32 4.69 13.68
N ALA A 24 -6.96 3.45 13.33
CA ALA A 24 -7.39 2.80 12.08
C ALA A 24 -8.92 2.60 11.98
N ARG A 25 -9.65 2.77 13.09
CA ARG A 25 -11.13 2.77 13.11
C ARG A 25 -11.75 4.14 12.79
N ALA A 26 -10.97 5.22 12.88
CA ALA A 26 -11.47 6.55 12.54
C ALA A 26 -11.71 6.66 11.02
N GLU A 27 -12.74 7.39 10.61
CA GLU A 27 -13.13 7.56 9.20
C GLU A 27 -12.43 8.75 8.53
N TYR A 28 -11.11 8.88 8.76
CA TYR A 28 -10.30 9.95 8.21
C TYR A 28 -9.20 9.37 7.30
N PRO A 29 -9.31 9.50 5.96
CA PRO A 29 -8.34 8.93 5.02
C PRO A 29 -6.90 9.39 5.25
N PHE A 30 -6.73 10.66 5.63
CA PHE A 30 -5.42 11.23 5.96
C PHE A 30 -4.83 10.66 7.26
N VAL A 31 -5.65 10.15 8.17
CA VAL A 31 -5.18 9.40 9.35
C VAL A 31 -4.70 8.01 8.92
N TRP A 32 -5.40 7.34 8.00
CA TRP A 32 -4.94 6.07 7.44
C TRP A 32 -3.60 6.21 6.71
N HIS A 33 -3.41 7.31 5.97
CA HIS A 33 -2.12 7.62 5.35
C HIS A 33 -1.02 7.82 6.40
N ALA A 34 -1.30 8.52 7.49
CA ALA A 34 -0.32 8.70 8.57
C ALA A 34 0.05 7.37 9.24
N ILE A 35 -0.93 6.49 9.49
CA ILE A 35 -0.68 5.15 10.04
C ILE A 35 0.17 4.33 9.04
N ALA A 36 -0.20 4.30 7.75
CA ALA A 36 0.55 3.55 6.74
C ALA A 36 1.95 4.12 6.44
N ALA A 37 2.21 5.39 6.75
CA ALA A 37 3.53 6.01 6.63
C ALA A 37 4.38 5.83 7.90
N ASN A 38 3.78 5.50 9.04
CA ASN A 38 4.50 5.34 10.28
C ASN A 38 5.24 3.99 10.31
N PRO A 39 6.59 3.98 10.37
CA PRO A 39 7.39 2.76 10.34
C PRO A 39 7.17 1.84 11.54
N ALA A 40 6.63 2.35 12.66
CA ALA A 40 6.27 1.56 13.83
C ALA A 40 4.94 0.83 13.67
N THR A 41 4.21 1.04 12.58
CA THR A 41 2.94 0.38 12.34
C THR A 41 3.15 -1.10 12.04
N PRO A 42 2.54 -2.00 12.84
CA PRO A 42 2.73 -3.43 12.67
C PRO A 42 1.85 -3.98 11.53
N ALA A 43 2.27 -5.13 10.99
CA ALA A 43 1.68 -5.72 9.79
C ALA A 43 0.16 -5.97 9.92
N GLU A 44 -0.33 -6.35 11.10
CA GLU A 44 -1.75 -6.60 11.32
C GLU A 44 -2.60 -5.32 11.19
N VAL A 45 -2.06 -4.16 11.58
CA VAL A 45 -2.76 -2.88 11.41
C VAL A 45 -2.76 -2.46 9.94
N LEU A 46 -1.66 -2.67 9.23
CA LEU A 46 -1.56 -2.43 7.78
C LEU A 46 -2.54 -3.31 6.99
N ALA A 47 -2.69 -4.58 7.39
CA ALA A 47 -3.66 -5.49 6.80
C ALA A 47 -5.10 -4.98 6.98
N VAL A 48 -5.45 -4.48 8.18
CA VAL A 48 -6.76 -3.83 8.41
C VAL A 48 -6.95 -2.62 7.48
N LEU A 49 -5.92 -1.79 7.28
CA LEU A 49 -6.00 -0.62 6.39
C LEU A 49 -6.22 -0.99 4.93
N SER A 50 -5.72 -2.13 4.46
CA SER A 50 -5.94 -2.59 3.08
C SER A 50 -7.42 -2.82 2.73
N THR A 51 -8.26 -3.06 3.75
CA THR A 51 -9.72 -3.23 3.58
C THR A 51 -10.49 -1.90 3.60
N ARG A 52 -9.82 -0.79 3.95
CA ARG A 52 -10.42 0.54 3.97
C ARG A 52 -10.54 1.10 2.57
N SER A 53 -11.63 1.82 2.33
CA SER A 53 -11.89 2.51 1.07
C SER A 53 -12.61 3.81 1.36
N HIS A 54 -12.31 4.84 0.56
CA HIS A 54 -12.99 6.12 0.64
C HIS A 54 -13.19 6.75 -0.73
N SER A 55 -12.10 7.09 -1.42
CA SER A 55 -12.14 7.61 -2.78
C SER A 55 -10.95 7.05 -3.55
N THR A 56 -11.09 6.88 -4.88
CA THR A 56 -10.03 6.30 -5.71
C THR A 56 -8.66 6.96 -5.48
N TRP A 57 -8.63 8.28 -5.31
CA TRP A 57 -7.38 9.00 -5.02
C TRP A 57 -6.79 8.63 -3.64
N ASN A 58 -7.61 8.62 -2.59
CA ASN A 58 -7.15 8.28 -1.24
C ASN A 58 -6.74 6.81 -1.13
N ASP A 59 -7.49 5.93 -1.79
CA ASP A 59 -7.23 4.49 -1.83
C ASP A 59 -5.91 4.22 -2.56
N ASN A 60 -5.67 4.85 -3.71
CA ASN A 60 -4.41 4.73 -4.44
C ASN A 60 -3.22 5.24 -3.63
N ARG A 61 -3.39 6.35 -2.90
CA ARG A 61 -2.35 6.87 -2.01
C ARG A 61 -2.08 5.92 -0.84
N LEU A 62 -3.12 5.35 -0.25
CA LEU A 62 -3.00 4.37 0.82
C LEU A 62 -2.27 3.11 0.34
N LEU A 63 -2.68 2.55 -0.81
CA LEU A 63 -2.02 1.39 -1.41
C LEU A 63 -0.54 1.63 -1.71
N GLN A 64 -0.18 2.84 -2.16
CA GLN A 64 1.22 3.22 -2.36
C GLN A 64 2.01 3.16 -1.06
N LEU A 65 1.47 3.72 0.03
CA LEU A 65 2.12 3.72 1.34
C LEU A 65 2.27 2.31 1.90
N LEU A 66 1.23 1.49 1.78
CA LEU A 66 1.27 0.08 2.18
C LEU A 66 2.35 -0.70 1.41
N ALA A 67 2.45 -0.50 0.10
CA ALA A 67 3.46 -1.16 -0.74
C ALA A 67 4.89 -0.75 -0.37
N ALA A 68 5.09 0.50 0.03
CA ALA A 68 6.39 1.02 0.47
C ALA A 68 6.75 0.59 1.91
N HIS A 69 5.78 0.08 2.70
CA HIS A 69 5.99 -0.16 4.12
C HIS A 69 6.81 -1.44 4.39
N PRO A 70 7.95 -1.36 5.11
CA PRO A 70 8.85 -2.50 5.29
C PRO A 70 8.23 -3.62 6.11
N ALA A 71 7.36 -3.30 7.07
CA ALA A 71 6.69 -4.31 7.91
C ALA A 71 5.65 -5.15 7.16
N LEU A 72 5.23 -4.76 5.95
CA LEU A 72 4.30 -5.55 5.15
C LEU A 72 5.09 -6.62 4.37
N THR A 73 4.99 -7.86 4.80
CA THR A 73 5.74 -9.01 4.25
C THR A 73 4.89 -10.28 4.19
N GLY A 74 5.35 -11.31 3.50
CA GLY A 74 4.69 -12.62 3.44
C GLY A 74 3.27 -12.54 2.88
N GLU A 75 2.33 -13.25 3.51
CA GLU A 75 0.94 -13.33 3.06
C GLU A 75 0.26 -11.96 2.96
N ALA A 76 0.60 -11.01 3.83
CA ALA A 76 0.01 -9.67 3.79
C ALA A 76 0.46 -8.87 2.57
N LEU A 77 1.71 -9.07 2.12
CA LEU A 77 2.24 -8.47 0.90
C LEU A 77 1.61 -9.10 -0.35
N ASP A 78 1.40 -10.42 -0.33
CA ASP A 78 0.68 -11.12 -1.39
C ASP A 78 -0.78 -10.67 -1.50
N GLY A 79 -1.47 -10.53 -0.36
CA GLY A 79 -2.81 -9.97 -0.32
C GLY A 79 -2.89 -8.56 -0.92
N LEU A 80 -1.85 -7.73 -0.70
CA LEU A 80 -1.77 -6.40 -1.31
C LEU A 80 -1.59 -6.47 -2.84
N VAL A 81 -0.79 -7.41 -3.35
CA VAL A 81 -0.64 -7.65 -4.79
C VAL A 81 -2.00 -8.01 -5.42
N ASP A 82 -2.75 -8.91 -4.79
CA ASP A 82 -4.06 -9.32 -5.28
C ASP A 82 -5.09 -8.18 -5.23
N LEU A 83 -5.07 -7.38 -4.17
CA LEU A 83 -5.89 -6.19 -4.04
C LEU A 83 -5.59 -5.16 -5.14
N VAL A 84 -4.31 -4.91 -5.41
CA VAL A 84 -3.89 -4.00 -6.49
C VAL A 84 -4.35 -4.52 -7.86
N ALA A 85 -4.35 -5.84 -8.08
CA ALA A 85 -4.90 -6.43 -9.31
C ALA A 85 -6.41 -6.18 -9.45
N VAL A 86 -7.18 -6.31 -8.37
CA VAL A 86 -8.62 -5.96 -8.37
C VAL A 86 -8.82 -4.50 -8.78
N ARG A 87 -8.02 -3.59 -8.23
CA ARG A 87 -8.09 -2.14 -8.52
C ARG A 87 -7.66 -1.80 -9.94
N LEU A 88 -6.66 -2.50 -10.49
CA LEU A 88 -6.31 -2.37 -11.91
C LEU A 88 -7.49 -2.75 -12.81
N ARG A 89 -8.14 -3.89 -12.53
CA ARG A 89 -9.33 -4.34 -13.29
C ARG A 89 -10.45 -3.30 -13.24
N ALA A 90 -10.67 -2.68 -12.09
CA ALA A 90 -11.63 -1.60 -11.89
C ALA A 90 -11.24 -0.26 -12.57
N GLN A 91 -10.10 -0.19 -13.26
CA GLN A 91 -9.56 1.04 -13.86
C GLN A 91 -9.22 2.17 -12.86
N ASP A 92 -9.01 1.83 -11.58
CA ASP A 92 -8.64 2.79 -10.53
C ASP A 92 -7.19 3.28 -10.65
N ARG A 93 -6.36 2.60 -11.47
CA ARG A 93 -4.95 2.95 -11.78
C ARG A 93 -4.06 3.13 -10.53
N PRO A 94 -3.90 2.09 -9.68
CA PRO A 94 -2.99 2.11 -8.52
C PRO A 94 -1.50 2.00 -8.92
N TYR A 95 -1.07 2.70 -9.96
CA TYR A 95 0.23 2.49 -10.59
C TYR A 95 1.40 2.76 -9.65
N ALA A 96 1.29 3.78 -8.79
CA ALA A 96 2.33 4.07 -7.81
C ALA A 96 2.56 2.88 -6.87
N ALA A 97 1.49 2.25 -6.38
CA ALA A 97 1.59 1.06 -5.54
C ALA A 97 2.26 -0.11 -6.26
N VAL A 98 1.89 -0.37 -7.52
CA VAL A 98 2.52 -1.43 -8.33
C VAL A 98 4.02 -1.17 -8.50
N LEU A 99 4.44 0.07 -8.71
CA LEU A 99 5.85 0.39 -8.87
C LEU A 99 6.63 0.25 -7.56
N GLU A 100 6.04 0.57 -6.41
CA GLU A 100 6.66 0.29 -5.11
C GLU A 100 6.80 -1.23 -4.88
N LEU A 101 5.75 -2.01 -5.16
CA LEU A 101 5.81 -3.48 -5.13
C LEU A 101 6.90 -4.02 -6.08
N ALA A 102 7.07 -3.41 -7.25
CA ALA A 102 8.09 -3.81 -8.20
C ALA A 102 9.52 -3.54 -7.71
N ARG A 103 9.73 -2.66 -6.72
CA ARG A 103 11.04 -2.46 -6.08
C ARG A 103 11.31 -3.41 -4.92
N ARG A 104 10.28 -4.06 -4.38
CA ARG A 104 10.38 -4.99 -3.24
C ARG A 104 10.92 -6.36 -3.68
N PRO A 105 12.15 -6.75 -3.32
CA PRO A 105 12.72 -8.05 -3.72
C PRO A 105 11.93 -9.25 -3.18
N GLU A 106 11.10 -9.04 -2.15
CA GLU A 106 10.22 -10.06 -1.58
C GLU A 106 9.06 -10.43 -2.50
N VAL A 107 8.67 -9.54 -3.42
CA VAL A 107 7.61 -9.81 -4.40
C VAL A 107 8.19 -10.57 -5.58
N ALA A 108 7.66 -11.76 -5.82
CA ALA A 108 8.06 -12.63 -6.93
C ALA A 108 7.88 -11.93 -8.30
N VAL A 109 8.83 -12.15 -9.21
CA VAL A 109 8.83 -11.52 -10.54
C VAL A 109 7.61 -11.96 -11.35
N GLU A 110 7.20 -13.22 -11.18
CA GLU A 110 6.02 -13.83 -11.82
C GLU A 110 4.74 -13.09 -11.42
N ARG A 111 4.62 -12.73 -10.13
CA ARG A 111 3.47 -11.97 -9.60
C ARG A 111 3.41 -10.57 -10.21
N LEU A 112 4.55 -9.91 -10.39
CA LEU A 112 4.62 -8.58 -11.01
C LEU A 112 4.34 -8.62 -12.52
N ASN A 113 4.84 -9.64 -13.21
CA ASN A 113 4.52 -9.88 -14.61
C ASN A 113 3.01 -10.14 -14.78
N TRP A 114 2.40 -10.91 -13.88
CA TRP A 114 0.96 -11.12 -13.85
C TRP A 114 0.17 -9.81 -13.65
N LEU A 115 0.63 -8.89 -12.78
CA LEU A 115 0.02 -7.55 -12.66
C LEU A 115 0.07 -6.77 -13.97
N GLY A 116 1.17 -6.88 -14.74
CA GLY A 116 1.33 -6.24 -16.04
C GLY A 116 0.34 -6.73 -17.12
N HIS A 117 -0.23 -7.92 -16.95
CA HIS A 117 -1.23 -8.51 -17.85
C HIS A 117 -2.68 -8.25 -17.41
N GLN A 118 -2.90 -7.61 -16.25
CA GLN A 118 -4.25 -7.31 -15.79
C GLN A 118 -4.94 -6.28 -16.71
N PRO A 119 -6.27 -6.40 -16.92
CA PRO A 119 -7.07 -5.30 -17.46
C PRO A 119 -6.80 -4.02 -16.68
N GLY A 120 -6.57 -2.89 -17.38
CA GLY A 120 -6.18 -1.61 -16.77
C GLY A 120 -4.68 -1.40 -16.57
N ALA A 121 -3.84 -2.42 -16.80
CA ALA A 121 -2.39 -2.25 -16.85
C ALA A 121 -1.99 -1.55 -18.16
N SER A 122 -1.60 -0.27 -18.05
CA SER A 122 -1.15 0.52 -19.20
C SER A 122 0.25 0.09 -19.69
N THR A 123 0.58 0.46 -20.94
CA THR A 123 1.93 0.28 -21.49
C THR A 123 2.99 0.98 -20.64
N TRP A 124 2.65 2.14 -20.07
CA TRP A 124 3.54 2.86 -19.14
C TRP A 124 3.80 2.03 -17.87
N LEU A 125 2.75 1.44 -17.29
CA LEU A 125 2.89 0.60 -16.11
C LEU A 125 3.78 -0.61 -16.38
N ARG A 126 3.57 -1.33 -17.48
CA ARG A 126 4.37 -2.50 -17.87
C ARG A 126 5.86 -2.16 -18.04
N ARG A 127 6.15 -1.04 -18.71
CA ARG A 127 7.52 -0.52 -18.84
C ARG A 127 8.11 -0.14 -17.48
N GLY A 128 7.31 0.47 -16.61
CA GLY A 128 7.70 0.81 -15.25
C GLY A 128 8.07 -0.41 -14.41
N ILE A 129 7.26 -1.48 -14.47
CA ILE A 129 7.55 -2.78 -13.82
C ILE A 129 8.88 -3.33 -14.33
N THR A 130 9.06 -3.39 -15.66
CA THR A 130 10.30 -3.90 -16.29
C THR A 130 11.52 -3.12 -15.81
N ARG A 131 11.42 -1.78 -15.77
CA ARG A 131 12.52 -0.92 -15.29
C ARG A 131 12.81 -1.10 -13.80
N ALA A 132 11.77 -1.24 -12.97
CA ALA A 132 11.94 -1.44 -11.54
C ALA A 132 12.58 -2.80 -11.23
N LEU A 133 12.17 -3.86 -11.95
CA LEU A 133 12.77 -5.19 -11.85
C LEU A 133 14.25 -5.17 -12.21
N ALA A 134 14.62 -4.51 -13.31
CA ALA A 134 16.01 -4.37 -13.74
C ALA A 134 16.89 -3.54 -12.78
N ALA A 135 16.28 -2.71 -11.93
CA ALA A 135 16.96 -1.90 -10.94
C ALA A 135 17.05 -2.57 -9.56
N ARG A 136 16.52 -3.79 -9.40
CA ARG A 136 16.66 -4.53 -8.14
C ARG A 136 18.13 -4.90 -7.94
N PRO A 137 18.68 -4.72 -6.73
CA PRO A 137 20.01 -5.25 -6.44
C PRO A 137 19.98 -6.77 -6.63
N ASP A 138 20.93 -7.29 -7.43
CA ASP A 138 21.21 -8.73 -7.48
C ASP A 138 21.57 -9.16 -6.05
N ARG A 139 20.82 -10.14 -5.55
CA ARG A 139 20.86 -10.56 -4.15
C ARG A 139 22.14 -11.32 -3.81
#